data_AF-A0A0C3B433-F1
#
_entry.id   AF-A0A0C3B433-F1
#
_cell.length_a   1.000
_cell.length_b   1.000
_cell.length_c   1.000
_cell.angle_alpha   90.00
_cell.angle_beta   90.00
_cell.angle_gamma   90.00
#
_symmetry.space_group_name_H-M   'P 1'
#
loop_
_entity.id
_entity.type
_entity.pdbx_description
1 polymer ?
#
loop_
_entity_poly.entity_id
_entity_poly.type
_entity_poly.pdbx_seq_one_letter_code
_entity_poly.pdbx_strand_id
1 'polypeptide(L)'
;KILAYETLKHHWKFGVPYNPHAHQCSLCPCSLTSTDISFIHALLNQQHTVYLDEIQEQLLSCCGIKVSIPTLMQTPHHIHFTNKDVSGKALKHNDRDHAIYMNCITELVPNPEMLMFGDEASKDERTSNRCRGWSQ
;
A
#
# COMPACT_ATOMS: atom_id res chain seq x y z
N LYS A 1 -5.04 -41.85 -19.04
CA LYS A 1 -6.18 -41.79 -19.99
C LYS A 1 -7.55 -41.77 -19.26
N ILE A 2 -7.67 -41.07 -18.12
CA ILE A 2 -8.93 -41.00 -17.34
C ILE A 2 -9.60 -39.63 -17.52
N LEU A 3 -8.78 -38.58 -17.61
CA LEU A 3 -9.23 -37.19 -17.75
C LEU A 3 -10.11 -36.98 -18.99
N ALA A 4 -9.73 -37.50 -20.16
CA ALA A 4 -10.49 -37.33 -21.40
C ALA A 4 -11.91 -37.94 -21.34
N TYR A 5 -12.07 -39.07 -20.64
CA TYR A 5 -13.37 -39.70 -20.44
C TYR A 5 -14.25 -38.88 -19.50
N GLU A 6 -13.67 -38.33 -18.43
CA GLU A 6 -14.39 -37.44 -17.52
C GLU A 6 -14.82 -36.15 -18.25
N THR A 7 -13.96 -35.53 -19.06
CA THR A 7 -14.32 -34.34 -19.85
C THR A 7 -15.51 -34.59 -20.78
N LEU A 8 -15.52 -35.72 -21.50
CA LEU A 8 -16.61 -36.09 -22.40
C LEU A 8 -17.92 -36.37 -21.64
N LYS A 9 -17.81 -37.00 -20.47
CA LYS A 9 -18.95 -37.27 -19.59
C LYS A 9 -19.58 -35.98 -19.04
N HIS A 10 -18.78 -35.00 -18.65
CA HIS A 10 -19.29 -33.69 -18.22
C HIS A 10 -19.93 -32.93 -19.39
N HIS A 11 -19.31 -32.95 -20.57
CA HIS A 11 -19.86 -32.31 -21.76
C HIS A 11 -21.23 -32.90 -22.15
N TRP A 12 -21.37 -34.22 -22.10
CA TRP A 12 -22.63 -34.87 -22.44
C TRP A 12 -23.74 -34.60 -21.42
N LYS A 13 -23.39 -34.49 -20.12
CA LYS A 13 -24.36 -34.32 -19.04
C LYS A 13 -24.73 -32.85 -18.77
N PHE A 14 -23.80 -31.93 -18.96
CA PHE A 14 -23.94 -30.52 -18.56
C PHE A 14 -23.64 -29.51 -19.69
N GLY A 15 -23.21 -29.98 -20.87
CA GLY A 15 -22.81 -29.10 -21.97
C GLY A 15 -21.45 -28.41 -21.78
N VAL A 16 -20.75 -28.68 -20.68
CA VAL A 16 -19.45 -28.08 -20.35
C VAL A 16 -18.38 -29.15 -20.07
N PRO A 17 -17.11 -28.92 -20.45
CA PRO A 17 -16.04 -29.92 -20.31
C PRO A 17 -15.55 -30.10 -18.86
N TYR A 18 -16.04 -29.28 -17.93
CA TYR A 18 -15.72 -29.32 -16.51
C TYR A 18 -16.97 -29.65 -15.70
N ASN A 19 -16.79 -30.10 -14.45
CA ASN A 19 -17.92 -30.32 -13.56
C ASN A 19 -18.47 -28.96 -13.09
N PRO A 20 -19.69 -28.54 -13.48
CA PRO A 20 -20.27 -27.27 -13.03
C PRO A 20 -20.57 -27.25 -11.53
N HIS A 21 -20.57 -28.43 -10.89
CA HIS A 21 -20.70 -28.60 -9.45
C HIS A 21 -19.36 -28.85 -8.75
N ALA A 22 -18.24 -28.95 -9.47
CA ALA A 22 -16.93 -29.00 -8.84
C ALA A 22 -16.61 -27.59 -8.35
N HIS A 23 -16.93 -27.39 -7.08
CA HIS A 23 -16.48 -26.29 -6.24
C HIS A 23 -16.50 -24.93 -6.96
N GLN A 24 -17.70 -24.37 -7.08
CA GLN A 24 -17.84 -22.97 -6.69
C GLN A 24 -17.43 -22.89 -5.22
N CYS A 25 -16.14 -22.73 -4.95
CA CYS A 25 -15.65 -22.23 -3.67
C CYS A 25 -15.98 -20.73 -3.61
N SER A 26 -17.26 -20.40 -3.71
CA SER A 26 -17.80 -19.05 -3.61
C SER A 26 -18.13 -18.67 -2.16
N LEU A 27 -17.86 -19.57 -1.21
CA LEU A 27 -18.04 -19.34 0.22
C LEU A 27 -16.83 -19.84 1.01
N CYS A 28 -15.62 -19.39 0.67
CA CYS A 28 -14.81 -18.88 1.76
C CYS A 28 -15.45 -17.54 2.06
N PRO A 29 -16.13 -17.32 3.21
CA PRO A 29 -16.53 -15.97 3.55
C PRO A 29 -15.26 -15.14 3.52
N CYS A 30 -15.13 -14.26 2.52
CA CYS A 30 -14.21 -13.16 2.63
C CYS A 30 -14.59 -12.53 3.97
N SER A 31 -13.70 -12.63 4.96
CA SER A 31 -13.98 -12.17 6.33
C SER A 31 -14.32 -10.67 6.38
N LEU A 32 -14.19 -9.99 5.25
CA LEU A 32 -14.41 -8.58 5.03
C LEU A 32 -15.62 -8.41 4.12
N THR A 33 -16.63 -7.74 4.65
CA THR A 33 -17.80 -7.27 3.90
C THR A 33 -17.44 -6.05 3.06
N SER A 34 -18.28 -5.66 2.10
CA SER A 34 -18.06 -4.46 1.29
C SER A 34 -17.96 -3.18 2.12
N THR A 35 -18.65 -3.12 3.27
CA THR A 35 -18.55 -2.03 4.24
C THR A 35 -17.19 -1.97 4.91
N ASP A 36 -16.61 -3.11 5.27
CA ASP A 36 -15.27 -3.17 5.88
C ASP A 36 -14.19 -2.78 4.88
N ILE A 37 -14.34 -3.22 3.62
CA ILE A 37 -13.43 -2.82 2.53
C ILE A 37 -13.50 -1.31 2.30
N SER A 38 -14.70 -0.73 2.35
CA SER A 38 -14.88 0.73 2.22
C SER A 38 -14.26 1.48 3.40
N PHE A 39 -14.32 0.92 4.61
CA PHE A 39 -13.65 1.46 5.78
C PHE A 39 -12.12 1.43 5.63
N ILE A 40 -11.55 0.30 5.21
CA ILE A 40 -10.10 0.18 4.95
C ILE A 40 -9.67 1.21 3.89
N HIS A 41 -10.45 1.38 2.83
CA HIS A 41 -10.17 2.37 1.80
C HIS A 41 -10.19 3.81 2.37
N ALA A 42 -11.19 4.16 3.18
CA ALA A 42 -11.25 5.47 3.83
C ALA A 42 -10.06 5.69 4.78
N LEU A 43 -9.68 4.66 5.54
CA LEU A 43 -8.55 4.69 6.46
C LEU A 43 -7.23 4.95 5.73
N LEU A 44 -6.94 4.21 4.66
CA LEU A 44 -5.72 4.36 3.88
C LEU A 44 -5.61 5.73 3.21
N ASN A 45 -6.74 6.33 2.82
CA ASN A 45 -6.78 7.69 2.27
C ASN A 45 -6.49 8.77 3.33
N GLN A 46 -6.89 8.55 4.58
CA GLN A 46 -6.60 9.48 5.67
C GLN A 46 -5.18 9.32 6.20
N GLN A 47 -4.71 8.08 6.34
CA GLN A 47 -3.42 7.74 6.92
C GLN A 47 -2.69 6.71 6.05
N HIS A 48 -1.84 7.21 5.15
CA HIS A 48 -1.08 6.36 4.25
C HIS A 48 0.01 5.52 4.94
N THR A 49 0.53 5.90 6.10
CA THR A 49 1.67 5.22 6.76
C THR A 49 1.25 4.19 7.82
N VAL A 50 -0.01 3.75 7.80
CA VAL A 50 -0.57 2.79 8.77
C VAL A 50 -0.03 1.37 8.52
N TYR A 51 0.31 0.65 9.58
CA TYR A 51 0.74 -0.75 9.51
C TYR A 51 -0.45 -1.72 9.49
N LEU A 52 -0.21 -2.97 9.09
CA LEU A 52 -1.28 -3.97 8.97
C LEU A 52 -1.89 -4.37 10.32
N ASP A 53 -1.09 -4.39 11.38
CA ASP A 53 -1.54 -4.63 12.75
C ASP A 53 -2.38 -3.45 13.27
N GLU A 54 -2.01 -2.22 12.94
CA GLU A 54 -2.81 -1.03 13.25
C GLU A 54 -4.16 -1.05 12.50
N ILE A 55 -4.18 -1.42 11.22
CA ILE A 55 -5.43 -1.64 10.48
C ILE A 55 -6.28 -2.72 11.16
N GLN A 56 -5.65 -3.81 11.60
CA GLN A 56 -6.35 -4.90 12.30
C GLN A 56 -6.97 -4.43 13.61
N GLU A 57 -6.25 -3.61 14.39
CA GLU A 57 -6.74 -3.04 15.65
C GLU A 57 -7.90 -2.08 15.41
N GLN A 58 -7.81 -1.23 14.39
CA GLN A 58 -8.89 -0.32 14.03
C GLN A 58 -10.14 -1.05 13.51
N LEU A 59 -9.97 -2.09 12.71
CA LEU A 59 -11.09 -2.96 12.30
C LEU A 59 -11.74 -3.66 13.49
N LEU A 60 -10.94 -4.10 14.46
CA LEU A 60 -11.47 -4.70 15.68
C LEU A 60 -12.22 -3.67 16.53
N SER A 61 -11.70 -2.46 16.65
CA SER A 61 -12.29 -1.39 17.47
C SER A 61 -13.56 -0.79 16.85
N CYS A 62 -13.55 -0.51 15.55
CA CYS A 62 -14.63 0.18 14.86
C CYS A 62 -15.70 -0.77 14.28
N CYS A 63 -15.26 -1.91 13.71
CA CYS A 63 -16.15 -2.85 13.02
C CYS A 63 -16.43 -4.11 13.87
N GLY A 64 -15.66 -4.35 14.95
CA GLY A 64 -15.80 -5.56 15.78
C GLY A 64 -15.27 -6.82 15.11
N ILE A 65 -14.50 -6.71 14.03
CA ILE A 65 -14.07 -7.85 13.21
C ILE A 65 -12.58 -8.10 13.43
N LYS A 66 -12.24 -9.35 13.75
CA LYS A 66 -10.86 -9.80 13.83
C LYS A 66 -10.45 -10.46 12.53
N VAL A 67 -9.61 -9.78 11.77
CA VAL A 67 -9.07 -10.25 10.49
C VAL A 67 -7.64 -10.74 10.68
N SER A 68 -7.23 -11.75 9.94
CA SER A 68 -5.84 -12.21 9.98
C SER A 68 -4.93 -11.31 9.15
N ILE A 69 -3.66 -11.14 9.58
CA ILE A 69 -2.67 -10.35 8.81
C ILE A 69 -2.53 -10.82 7.35
N PRO A 70 -2.49 -12.13 7.02
CA PRO A 70 -2.44 -12.57 5.62
C PRO A 70 -3.65 -12.09 4.79
N THR A 71 -4.84 -12.07 5.39
CA THR A 71 -6.03 -11.51 4.73
C THR A 71 -5.86 -10.01 4.49
N LEU A 72 -5.39 -9.27 5.50
CA LEU A 72 -5.11 -7.83 5.38
C LEU A 72 -3.94 -7.50 4.44
N MET A 73 -3.02 -8.43 4.17
CA MET A 73 -2.02 -8.23 3.13
C MET A 73 -2.64 -8.25 1.73
N GLN A 74 -3.62 -9.13 1.50
CA GLN A 74 -4.25 -9.27 0.19
C GLN A 74 -5.27 -8.15 -0.08
N THR A 75 -5.99 -7.70 0.94
CA THR A 75 -7.08 -6.72 0.78
C THR A 75 -6.64 -5.41 0.10
N PRO A 76 -5.55 -4.72 0.50
CA PRO A 76 -5.07 -3.50 -0.15
C PRO A 76 -4.78 -3.70 -1.64
N HIS A 77 -4.20 -4.84 -2.02
CA HIS A 77 -3.94 -5.14 -3.43
C HIS A 77 -5.24 -5.28 -4.25
N HIS A 78 -6.30 -5.83 -3.66
CA HIS A 78 -7.62 -5.90 -4.30
C HIS A 78 -8.31 -4.54 -4.48
N ILE A 79 -7.96 -3.55 -3.66
CA ILE A 79 -8.45 -2.15 -3.78
C ILE A 79 -7.42 -1.22 -4.46
N HIS A 80 -6.46 -1.79 -5.20
CA HIS A 80 -5.43 -1.08 -5.96
C HIS A 80 -4.41 -0.29 -5.13
N PHE A 81 -4.30 -0.52 -3.83
CA PHE A 81 -3.25 0.06 -3.02
C PHE A 81 -1.98 -0.80 -3.04
N THR A 82 -0.84 -0.13 -3.04
CA THR A 82 0.49 -0.72 -2.97
C THR A 82 1.32 -0.02 -1.90
N ASN A 83 2.14 -0.79 -1.18
CA ASN A 83 3.04 -0.25 -0.16
C ASN A 83 4.31 0.25 -0.86
N LYS A 84 4.50 1.57 -0.88
CA LYS A 84 5.63 2.25 -1.51
C LYS A 84 6.46 2.94 -0.45
N ASP A 85 7.72 3.21 -0.78
CA ASP A 85 8.55 4.05 0.04
C ASP A 85 8.04 5.50 -0.04
N VAL A 86 7.72 6.07 1.11
CA VAL A 86 7.24 7.44 1.26
C VAL A 86 8.46 8.31 1.53
N SER A 87 8.77 9.18 0.58
CA SER A 87 9.69 10.29 0.81
C SER A 87 9.05 11.22 1.85
N GLY A 88 9.64 11.29 3.03
CA GLY A 88 9.25 12.29 4.03
C GLY A 88 9.46 13.67 3.43
N LYS A 89 8.37 14.38 3.15
CA LYS A 89 8.47 15.76 2.66
C LYS A 89 9.16 16.58 3.75
N ALA A 90 10.32 17.17 3.42
CA ALA A 90 11.02 18.04 4.34
C ALA A 90 10.11 19.24 4.68
N LEU A 91 9.53 19.25 5.89
CA LEU A 91 8.60 20.29 6.35
C LEU A 91 9.22 21.70 6.29
N LYS A 92 10.55 21.79 6.27
CA LYS A 92 11.32 23.04 6.18
C LYS A 92 11.62 23.50 4.74
N HIS A 93 11.14 22.79 3.72
CA HIS A 93 11.39 23.20 2.33
C HIS A 93 10.44 24.35 1.93
N ASN A 94 10.93 25.58 2.02
CA ASN A 94 10.29 26.73 1.38
C ASN A 94 10.96 26.96 0.02
N ASP A 95 10.29 26.56 -1.06
CA ASP A 95 10.78 26.69 -2.44
C ASP A 95 11.20 28.13 -2.77
N ARG A 96 10.48 29.12 -2.21
CA ARG A 96 10.76 30.53 -2.45
C ARG A 96 12.07 30.97 -1.81
N ASP A 97 12.28 30.61 -0.55
CA ASP A 97 13.52 30.97 0.16
C ASP A 97 14.72 30.22 -0.42
N HIS A 98 14.51 28.98 -0.84
CA HIS A 98 15.52 28.21 -1.55
C HIS A 98 15.90 28.85 -2.89
N ALA A 99 14.92 29.31 -3.69
CA ALA A 99 15.19 30.02 -4.93
C ALA A 99 15.94 31.35 -4.71
N ILE A 100 15.56 32.11 -3.68
CA ILE A 100 16.26 33.36 -3.30
C ILE A 100 17.71 33.05 -2.92
N TYR A 101 17.93 32.06 -2.06
CA TYR A 101 19.26 31.64 -1.64
C TYR A 101 20.14 31.20 -2.83
N MET A 102 19.59 30.38 -3.72
CA MET A 102 20.31 29.92 -4.91
C MET A 102 20.70 31.08 -5.82
N ASN A 103 19.82 32.07 -6.03
CA ASN A 103 20.14 33.26 -6.80
C ASN A 103 21.27 34.08 -6.15
N CYS A 104 21.22 34.29 -4.83
CA CYS A 104 22.29 34.99 -4.12
C CYS A 104 23.64 34.25 -4.23
N ILE A 105 23.64 32.92 -4.10
CA ILE A 105 24.86 32.13 -4.23
C ILE A 105 25.41 32.19 -5.66
N THR A 106 24.56 32.16 -6.68
CA THR A 106 25.03 32.26 -8.08
C THR A 106 25.67 33.61 -8.40
N GLU A 107 25.23 34.69 -7.75
CA GLU A 107 25.86 36.02 -7.88
C GLU A 107 27.20 36.10 -7.14
N LEU A 108 27.28 35.49 -5.95
CA LEU A 108 28.47 35.55 -5.09
C LEU A 108 29.58 34.58 -5.52
N VAL A 109 29.20 33.44 -6.09
CA VAL A 109 30.11 32.34 -6.43
C VAL A 109 29.87 31.90 -7.88
N PRO A 110 30.44 32.61 -8.87
CA PRO A 110 30.24 32.30 -10.28
C PRO A 110 30.97 31.03 -10.75
N ASN A 111 31.98 30.56 -10.00
CA ASN A 111 32.68 29.30 -10.26
C ASN A 111 32.37 28.26 -9.16
N PRO A 112 31.82 27.08 -9.50
CA PRO A 112 31.50 26.04 -8.52
C PRO A 112 32.71 25.52 -7.73
N GLU A 113 33.94 25.65 -8.25
CA GLU A 113 35.16 25.21 -7.53
C GLU A 113 35.47 26.06 -6.28
N MET A 114 34.86 27.25 -6.16
CA MET A 114 35.03 28.12 -5.00
C MET A 114 34.13 27.71 -3.82
N LEU A 115 33.27 26.70 -4.01
CA LEU A 115 32.21 26.37 -3.10
C LEU A 115 32.54 25.09 -2.34
N MET A 116 32.73 25.21 -1.02
CA MET A 116 32.99 24.09 -0.13
C MET A 116 31.77 23.85 0.75
N PHE A 117 31.22 22.64 0.69
CA PHE A 117 30.11 22.22 1.56
C PHE A 117 30.64 21.36 2.70
N GLY A 118 30.21 21.66 3.92
CA GLY A 118 30.31 20.76 5.06
C GLY A 118 28.93 20.62 5.67
N ASP A 119 28.46 19.40 5.87
CA ASP A 119 27.25 19.13 6.64
C ASP A 119 27.59 18.37 7.92
N GLU A 120 26.82 18.66 8.97
CA GLU A 120 26.87 17.91 10.21
C GLU A 120 25.68 16.95 10.22
N ALA A 121 25.95 15.69 9.89
CA ALA A 121 24.93 14.65 9.94
C ALA A 121 24.74 14.18 11.39
N SER A 122 23.74 14.74 12.09
CA SER A 122 23.30 14.21 13.38
C SER A 122 22.18 13.18 13.15
N LYS A 123 22.36 11.98 13.70
CA LYS A 123 21.32 10.94 13.72
C LYS A 123 20.44 11.16 14.94
N ASP A 124 19.31 11.84 14.77
CA ASP A 124 18.30 11.97 15.82
C ASP A 124 17.37 10.73 15.80
N GLU A 125 17.44 9.89 16.84
CA GLU A 125 16.56 8.72 16.99
C GLU A 125 15.08 9.10 17.08
N ARG A 126 14.75 10.37 17.38
CA ARG A 126 13.37 10.89 17.40
C ARG A 126 12.79 11.19 16.01
N THR A 127 13.59 11.16 14.95
CA THR A 127 13.12 11.36 13.56
C THR A 127 12.89 10.03 12.86
N SER A 128 12.22 9.08 13.51
CA SER A 128 11.79 7.81 12.90
C SER A 128 10.51 8.01 12.09
N ASN A 129 10.54 8.94 11.13
CA ASN A 129 9.45 9.05 10.18
C ASN A 129 9.28 7.73 9.44
N ARG A 130 8.05 7.25 9.34
CA ARG A 130 7.75 6.01 8.64
C ARG A 130 8.09 6.19 7.15
N CYS A 131 9.06 5.42 6.67
CA CYS A 131 9.52 5.49 5.28
C CYS A 131 8.63 4.70 4.31
N ARG A 132 7.55 4.07 4.80
CA ARG A 132 6.65 3.24 3.98
C ARG A 132 5.21 3.63 4.21
N GLY A 133 4.44 3.56 3.13
CA GLY A 133 3.02 3.88 3.15
C GLY A 133 2.29 3.38 1.91
N TRP A 134 0.99 3.37 2.02
CA TRP A 134 0.05 2.88 1.02
C TRP A 134 -0.31 4.00 0.05
N SER A 135 -0.23 3.69 -1.23
CA SER A 135 -0.66 4.58 -2.32
C SER A 135 -1.30 3.77 -3.43
N GLN A 136 -2.26 4.37 -4.12
CA GLN A 136 -2.85 3.81 -5.32
C GLN A 136 -1.86 3.82 -6.50
#